data_AF-A0A7J8XYD9-F1
#
_entry.id   AF-A0A7J8XYD9-F1
#
_cell.length_a   1.000
_cell.length_b   1.000
_cell.length_c   1.000
_cell.angle_alpha   90.00
_cell.angle_beta   90.00
_cell.angle_gamma   90.00
#
_symmetry.space_group_name_H-M   'P 1'
#
loop_
_entity.id
_entity.type
_entity.pdbx_description
1 polymer ?
#
loop_
_entity_poly.entity_id
_entity_poly.type
_entity_poly.pdbx_seq_one_letter_code
_entity_poly.pdbx_strand_id
1 'polypeptide(L)'
;MGASFSALFIDQDGVSSSSPCLGDLPESCVASIIQHLDPPEICKLAKLNRAFSAASWADFVWESKLPPNYHILVHKILGFVPRNLGKRDIYTRLCRPNTFDGGTKKVWLHKSTGGVCMSISSKGLQITGVDDRRYWNHIPTNESRFHSIAYLRQIWWFEVNGEVEFPFPVGTYSVFFRLQLGRASRGFG
;
A
#
# COMPACT_ATOMS: atom_id res chain seq x y z
N MET A 1 40.15 -12.48 14.97
CA MET A 1 39.41 -11.43 15.69
C MET A 1 37.99 -11.96 15.88
N GLY A 2 37.69 -12.42 17.09
CA GLY A 2 36.49 -13.19 17.39
C GLY A 2 35.26 -12.33 17.64
N ALA A 3 34.09 -12.90 17.39
CA ALA A 3 32.83 -12.51 18.01
C ALA A 3 32.26 -13.76 18.69
N SER A 4 32.09 -13.63 19.99
CA SER A 4 31.81 -14.67 20.98
C SER A 4 30.46 -15.34 20.74
N PHE A 5 30.46 -16.67 20.58
CA PHE A 5 29.27 -17.50 20.77
C PHE A 5 29.16 -17.79 22.27
N SER A 6 28.22 -17.14 22.96
CA SER A 6 27.89 -17.53 24.33
C SER A 6 26.95 -18.73 24.28
N ALA A 7 27.54 -19.92 24.34
CA ALA A 7 26.86 -21.11 24.80
C ALA A 7 26.65 -21.00 26.31
N LEU A 8 25.41 -21.14 26.78
CA LEU A 8 25.13 -21.46 28.16
C LEU A 8 24.45 -22.83 28.17
N PHE A 9 25.25 -23.85 28.45
CA PHE A 9 24.77 -25.10 29.03
C PHE A 9 24.87 -24.97 30.55
N ILE A 10 23.74 -25.13 31.24
CA ILE A 10 23.70 -25.61 32.62
C ILE A 10 22.77 -26.81 32.58
N ASP A 11 23.26 -27.94 33.07
CA ASP A 11 22.53 -29.21 33.17
C ASP A 11 22.18 -29.51 34.63
N GLN A 12 21.13 -30.31 34.79
CA GLN A 12 20.63 -31.06 35.97
C GLN A 12 19.72 -30.44 37.05
N ASP A 13 18.47 -30.91 36.97
CA ASP A 13 17.55 -31.41 38.01
C ASP A 13 17.07 -30.50 39.15
N GLY A 14 15.88 -29.95 38.92
CA GLY A 14 14.99 -29.36 39.93
C GLY A 14 13.98 -28.47 39.21
N VAL A 15 12.70 -28.87 39.20
CA VAL A 15 11.54 -28.23 38.54
C VAL A 15 11.77 -26.73 38.27
N SER A 16 12.37 -26.42 37.13
CA SER A 16 12.58 -25.07 36.69
C SER A 16 11.33 -24.71 35.92
N SER A 17 10.46 -23.91 36.52
CA SER A 17 9.39 -23.24 35.80
C SER A 17 10.07 -22.35 34.76
N SER A 18 10.28 -22.87 33.55
CA SER A 18 10.70 -22.08 32.41
C SER A 18 9.68 -20.95 32.30
N SER A 19 10.13 -19.70 32.53
CA SER A 19 9.26 -18.54 32.39
C SER A 19 8.59 -18.62 31.01
N PRO A 20 7.26 -18.55 30.92
CA PRO A 20 6.57 -18.72 29.65
C PRO A 20 7.11 -17.71 28.66
N CYS A 21 7.64 -18.20 27.53
CA CYS A 21 8.20 -17.35 26.51
C CYS A 21 7.15 -17.08 25.43
N LEU A 22 7.33 -16.01 24.66
CA LEU A 22 6.41 -15.64 23.58
C LEU A 22 6.36 -16.70 22.46
N GLY A 23 7.31 -17.65 22.44
CA GLY A 23 7.34 -18.80 21.53
C GLY A 23 6.45 -19.96 21.96
N ASP A 24 5.99 -20.00 23.22
CA ASP A 24 5.16 -21.07 23.77
C ASP A 24 3.65 -20.83 23.53
N LEU A 25 3.28 -19.66 23.00
CA LEU A 25 1.91 -19.31 22.67
C LEU A 25 1.41 -20.14 21.46
N PRO A 26 0.20 -20.71 21.54
CA PRO A 26 -0.45 -21.33 20.39
C PRO A 26 -0.60 -20.34 19.23
N GLU A 27 -0.47 -20.83 17.99
CA GLU A 27 -0.60 -20.01 16.78
C GLU A 27 -1.92 -19.24 16.73
N SER A 28 -3.03 -19.86 17.17
CA SER A 28 -4.34 -19.22 17.24
C SER A 28 -4.39 -18.02 18.20
N CYS A 29 -3.70 -18.09 19.34
CA CYS A 29 -3.58 -16.98 20.28
C CYS A 29 -2.75 -15.85 19.66
N VAL A 30 -1.61 -16.17 19.05
CA VAL A 30 -0.77 -15.18 18.37
C VAL A 30 -1.53 -14.50 17.22
N ALA A 31 -2.24 -15.29 16.42
CA ALA A 31 -3.02 -14.79 15.30
C ALA A 31 -4.14 -13.82 15.76
N SER A 32 -4.77 -14.13 16.91
CA SER A 32 -5.76 -13.25 17.54
C SER A 32 -5.17 -11.94 18.08
N ILE A 33 -3.88 -11.91 18.44
CA ILE A 33 -3.18 -10.69 18.86
C ILE A 33 -2.81 -9.85 17.64
N ILE A 34 -2.13 -10.48 16.65
CA ILE A 34 -1.60 -9.74 15.49
C ILE A 34 -2.70 -9.22 14.55
N GLN A 35 -3.92 -9.77 14.58
CA GLN A 35 -5.05 -9.21 13.82
C GLN A 35 -5.37 -7.77 14.21
N HIS A 36 -4.98 -7.31 15.40
CA HIS A 36 -5.22 -5.93 15.85
C HIS A 36 -4.09 -4.97 15.49
N LEU A 37 -3.00 -5.46 14.89
CA LEU A 37 -1.83 -4.67 14.53
C LEU A 37 -1.88 -4.20 13.08
N ASP A 38 -1.13 -3.15 12.76
CA ASP A 38 -1.05 -2.70 11.38
C ASP A 38 -0.24 -3.71 10.53
N PRO A 39 -0.53 -3.87 9.23
CA PRO A 39 0.17 -4.83 8.38
C PRO A 39 1.70 -4.74 8.38
N PRO A 40 2.35 -3.56 8.43
CA PRO A 40 3.79 -3.46 8.58
C PRO A 40 4.31 -4.04 9.92
N GLU A 41 3.53 -3.94 10.99
CA GLU A 41 3.87 -4.49 12.31
C GLU A 41 3.73 -6.00 12.31
N ILE A 42 2.66 -6.53 11.70
CA ILE A 42 2.48 -7.98 11.49
C ILE A 42 3.72 -8.56 10.79
N CYS A 43 4.18 -7.92 9.70
CA CYS A 43 5.38 -8.33 8.97
C CYS A 43 6.68 -8.23 9.79
N LYS A 44 6.77 -7.31 10.75
CA LYS A 44 7.92 -7.24 11.67
C LYS A 44 7.88 -8.37 12.68
N LEU A 45 6.72 -8.62 13.30
CA LEU A 45 6.56 -9.68 14.30
C LEU A 45 6.71 -11.08 13.70
N ALA A 46 6.30 -11.29 12.44
CA ALA A 46 6.49 -12.53 11.71
C ALA A 46 7.95 -13.01 11.66
N LYS A 47 8.92 -12.10 11.86
CA LYS A 47 10.36 -12.41 11.85
C LYS A 47 10.91 -12.84 13.21
N LEU A 48 10.12 -12.74 14.29
CA LEU A 48 10.62 -12.96 15.65
C LEU A 48 10.73 -14.45 16.00
N ASN A 49 9.73 -15.25 15.68
CA ASN A 49 9.75 -16.69 15.93
C ASN A 49 8.79 -17.45 14.98
N ARG A 50 8.81 -18.79 15.07
CA ARG A 50 7.98 -19.67 14.22
C ARG A 50 6.48 -19.48 14.43
N ALA A 51 6.01 -19.27 15.66
CA ALA A 51 4.59 -19.07 15.97
C ALA A 51 4.07 -17.77 15.36
N PHE A 52 4.79 -16.65 15.49
CA PHE A 52 4.43 -15.38 14.83
C PHE A 52 4.53 -15.47 13.31
N SER A 53 5.54 -16.17 12.81
CA SER A 53 5.67 -16.43 11.38
C SER A 53 4.43 -17.17 10.88
N ALA A 54 4.09 -18.34 11.44
CA ALA A 54 2.93 -19.14 11.04
C ALA A 54 1.61 -18.36 11.15
N ALA A 55 1.37 -17.73 12.31
CA ALA A 55 0.18 -16.93 12.57
C ALA A 55 0.01 -15.78 11.55
N SER A 56 1.11 -15.17 11.11
CA SER A 56 1.06 -14.10 10.11
C SER A 56 0.61 -14.55 8.71
N TRP A 57 0.50 -15.85 8.44
CA TRP A 57 -0.04 -16.38 7.19
C TRP A 57 -1.53 -16.69 7.26
N ALA A 58 -2.15 -16.62 8.44
CA ALA A 58 -3.57 -16.95 8.59
C ALA A 58 -4.46 -15.97 7.82
N ASP A 59 -5.40 -16.52 7.03
CA ASP A 59 -6.24 -15.71 6.13
C ASP A 59 -7.13 -14.72 6.89
N PHE A 60 -7.66 -15.10 8.05
CA PHE A 60 -8.54 -14.22 8.84
C PHE A 60 -7.82 -12.94 9.31
N VAL A 61 -6.50 -13.03 9.58
CA VAL A 61 -5.67 -11.87 9.96
C VAL A 61 -5.69 -10.84 8.83
N TRP A 62 -5.50 -11.27 7.58
CA TRP A 62 -5.45 -10.37 6.43
C TRP A 62 -6.82 -9.99 5.90
N GLU A 63 -7.84 -10.83 6.10
CA GLU A 63 -9.23 -10.49 5.84
C GLU A 63 -9.68 -9.29 6.67
N SER A 64 -9.26 -9.20 7.94
CA SER A 64 -9.53 -8.02 8.79
C SER A 64 -8.88 -6.72 8.27
N LYS A 65 -7.86 -6.82 7.42
CA LYS A 65 -7.12 -5.68 6.85
C LYS A 65 -7.60 -5.27 5.47
N LEU A 66 -8.39 -6.12 4.82
CA LEU A 66 -8.94 -5.83 3.51
C LEU A 66 -10.19 -4.95 3.63
N PRO A 67 -10.41 -4.01 2.68
CA PRO A 67 -11.66 -3.28 2.63
C PRO A 67 -12.87 -4.22 2.46
N PRO A 68 -14.06 -3.90 3.00
CA PRO A 68 -15.23 -4.78 2.92
C PRO A 68 -15.62 -5.17 1.48
N ASN A 69 -15.36 -4.28 0.52
CA ASN A 69 -15.67 -4.48 -0.90
C ASN A 69 -14.46 -4.96 -1.72
N TYR A 70 -13.43 -5.54 -1.10
CA TYR A 70 -12.19 -5.92 -1.79
C TYR A 70 -12.42 -6.85 -2.98
N HIS A 71 -13.45 -7.71 -2.95
CA HIS A 71 -13.82 -8.56 -4.10
C HIS A 71 -14.11 -7.74 -5.36
N ILE A 72 -14.84 -6.63 -5.22
CA ILE A 72 -15.16 -5.71 -6.31
C ILE A 72 -13.89 -4.99 -6.77
N LEU A 73 -13.03 -4.58 -5.84
CA LEU A 73 -11.74 -3.95 -6.15
C LEU A 73 -10.85 -4.90 -6.95
N VAL A 74 -10.71 -6.15 -6.49
CA VAL A 74 -9.95 -7.21 -7.16
C VAL A 74 -10.46 -7.44 -8.57
N HIS A 75 -11.78 -7.56 -8.75
CA HIS A 75 -12.39 -7.72 -10.07
C HIS A 75 -12.12 -6.52 -10.99
N LYS A 76 -12.33 -5.29 -10.49
CA LYS A 76 -12.13 -4.06 -11.28
C LYS A 76 -10.66 -3.82 -11.66
N ILE A 77 -9.72 -4.23 -10.80
CA ILE A 77 -8.29 -3.98 -10.97
C ILE A 77 -7.58 -5.11 -11.74
N LEU A 78 -7.87 -6.36 -11.39
CA LEU A 78 -7.18 -7.54 -11.95
C LEU A 78 -7.95 -8.19 -13.10
N GLY A 79 -9.22 -7.83 -13.31
CA GLY A 79 -10.08 -8.41 -14.34
C GLY A 79 -10.56 -9.83 -14.04
N PHE A 80 -10.05 -10.47 -12.99
CA PHE A 80 -10.49 -11.77 -12.50
C PHE A 80 -10.27 -11.88 -11.00
N VAL A 81 -11.08 -12.72 -10.33
CA VAL A 81 -10.85 -13.10 -8.93
C VAL A 81 -9.94 -14.34 -8.95
N PRO A 82 -8.70 -14.25 -8.47
CA PRO A 82 -7.82 -15.40 -8.46
C PRO A 82 -8.33 -16.42 -7.45
N ARG A 83 -8.68 -17.64 -7.91
CA ARG A 83 -9.30 -18.68 -7.06
C ARG A 83 -8.38 -19.25 -5.98
N ASN A 84 -7.06 -19.07 -6.11
CA ASN A 84 -6.04 -19.72 -5.28
C ASN A 84 -5.10 -18.74 -4.55
N LEU A 85 -5.43 -17.44 -4.48
CA LEU A 85 -4.59 -16.48 -3.75
C LEU A 85 -5.10 -16.28 -2.33
N GLY A 86 -4.21 -16.47 -1.35
CA GLY A 86 -4.51 -16.18 0.05
C GLY A 86 -4.80 -14.69 0.27
N LYS A 87 -5.50 -14.36 1.36
CA LYS A 87 -5.92 -12.98 1.67
C LYS A 87 -4.73 -12.03 1.78
N ARG A 88 -3.61 -12.52 2.31
CA ARG A 88 -2.35 -11.77 2.39
C ARG A 88 -1.82 -11.37 1.03
N ASP A 89 -1.87 -12.28 0.07
CA ASP A 89 -1.33 -12.03 -1.26
C ASP A 89 -2.24 -11.09 -2.03
N ILE A 90 -3.56 -11.19 -1.83
CA ILE A 90 -4.53 -10.19 -2.29
C ILE A 90 -4.19 -8.81 -1.71
N TYR A 91 -4.00 -8.70 -0.39
CA TYR A 91 -3.64 -7.45 0.26
C TYR A 91 -2.33 -6.88 -0.31
N THR A 92 -1.31 -7.73 -0.45
CA THR A 92 0.00 -7.36 -1.02
C THR A 92 -0.13 -6.86 -2.45
N ARG A 93 -0.99 -7.49 -3.26
CA ARG A 93 -1.24 -7.07 -4.64
C ARG A 93 -1.98 -5.74 -4.70
N LEU A 94 -2.98 -5.54 -3.85
CA LEU A 94 -3.75 -4.30 -3.79
C LEU A 94 -2.92 -3.13 -3.22
N CYS A 95 -1.90 -3.39 -2.39
CA CYS A 95 -0.95 -2.37 -1.91
C CYS A 95 -0.01 -1.84 -3.01
N ARG A 96 0.18 -2.58 -4.11
CA ARG A 96 0.98 -2.11 -5.25
C ARG A 96 0.15 -1.09 -6.04
N PRO A 97 0.76 -0.06 -6.66
CA PRO A 97 0.04 0.82 -7.57
C PRO A 97 -0.49 0.04 -8.76
N ASN A 98 -1.82 -0.07 -8.88
CA ASN A 98 -2.47 -0.72 -10.00
C ASN A 98 -3.05 0.33 -10.95
N THR A 99 -2.67 0.27 -12.22
CA THR A 99 -3.14 1.17 -13.28
C THR A 99 -4.48 0.70 -13.85
N PHE A 100 -5.38 1.64 -14.11
CA PHE A 100 -6.61 1.40 -14.85
C PHE A 100 -6.94 2.63 -15.71
N ASP A 101 -8.03 2.57 -16.48
CA ASP A 101 -8.51 3.69 -17.30
C ASP A 101 -7.45 4.25 -18.27
N GLY A 102 -6.95 3.37 -19.14
CA GLY A 102 -5.89 3.72 -20.10
C GLY A 102 -4.56 4.10 -19.47
N GLY A 103 -4.35 3.82 -18.17
CA GLY A 103 -3.15 4.18 -17.42
C GLY A 103 -3.16 5.60 -16.86
N THR A 104 -4.27 6.32 -16.98
CA THR A 104 -4.39 7.69 -16.47
C THR A 104 -4.75 7.74 -14.98
N LYS A 105 -5.23 6.63 -14.42
CA LYS A 105 -5.59 6.47 -13.02
C LYS A 105 -4.81 5.33 -12.38
N LYS A 106 -4.41 5.49 -11.12
CA LYS A 106 -3.76 4.47 -10.30
C LYS A 106 -4.48 4.32 -8.97
N VAL A 107 -4.68 3.10 -8.51
CA VAL A 107 -5.30 2.77 -7.23
C VAL A 107 -4.40 1.82 -6.42
N TRP A 108 -4.37 1.98 -5.10
CA TRP A 108 -3.66 1.09 -4.18
C TRP A 108 -4.27 1.16 -2.78
N LEU A 109 -3.97 0.18 -1.92
CA LEU A 109 -4.25 0.27 -0.49
C LEU A 109 -3.10 0.94 0.25
N HIS A 110 -3.43 1.84 1.19
CA HIS A 110 -2.48 2.37 2.14
C HIS A 110 -1.97 1.24 3.04
N LYS A 111 -0.65 1.04 3.08
CA LYS A 111 -0.04 -0.17 3.67
C LYS A 111 -0.38 -0.37 5.15
N SER A 112 -0.51 0.71 5.92
CA SER A 112 -0.81 0.63 7.36
C SER A 112 -2.30 0.54 7.64
N THR A 113 -3.11 1.37 6.96
CA THR A 113 -4.53 1.52 7.31
C THR A 113 -5.47 0.64 6.48
N GLY A 114 -4.99 0.01 5.41
CA GLY A 114 -5.84 -0.70 4.45
C GLY A 114 -6.77 0.20 3.64
N GLY A 115 -6.70 1.53 3.82
CA GLY A 115 -7.54 2.49 3.13
C GLY A 115 -7.29 2.53 1.63
N VAL A 116 -8.36 2.65 0.84
CA VAL A 116 -8.25 2.75 -0.63
C VAL A 116 -7.77 4.14 -1.03
N CYS A 117 -6.67 4.21 -1.76
CA CYS A 117 -6.08 5.44 -2.28
C CYS A 117 -6.13 5.45 -3.81
N MET A 118 -6.32 6.64 -4.39
CA MET A 118 -6.28 6.84 -5.83
C MET A 118 -5.42 8.05 -6.19
N SER A 119 -4.80 8.01 -7.36
CA SER A 119 -4.23 9.17 -8.03
C SER A 119 -4.69 9.22 -9.48
N ILE A 120 -4.91 10.42 -10.00
CA ILE A 120 -5.29 10.70 -11.37
C ILE A 120 -4.20 11.57 -11.98
N SER A 121 -3.73 11.21 -13.17
CA SER A 121 -2.75 11.98 -13.92
C SER A 121 -3.38 13.19 -14.58
N SER A 122 -2.57 14.16 -15.01
CA SER A 122 -3.06 15.28 -15.83
C SER A 122 -3.71 14.84 -17.14
N LYS A 123 -3.36 13.66 -17.66
CA LYS A 123 -3.98 13.06 -18.86
C LYS A 123 -5.35 12.45 -18.61
N GLY A 124 -5.70 12.20 -17.34
CA GLY A 124 -7.02 11.70 -16.92
C GLY A 124 -7.94 12.79 -16.42
N LEU A 125 -7.57 14.06 -16.64
CA LEU A 125 -8.32 15.25 -16.25
C LEU A 125 -8.62 16.08 -17.49
N GLN A 126 -9.74 16.80 -17.46
CA GLN A 126 -10.08 17.78 -18.47
C GLN A 126 -9.50 19.13 -18.04
N ILE A 127 -8.43 19.56 -18.71
CA ILE A 127 -7.68 20.77 -18.37
C ILE A 127 -7.80 21.76 -19.53
N THR A 128 -8.06 23.04 -19.24
CA THR A 128 -8.22 24.08 -20.26
C THR A 128 -7.05 24.14 -21.23
N GLY A 129 -7.32 23.81 -22.50
CA GLY A 129 -6.37 23.92 -23.60
C GLY A 129 -5.11 23.06 -23.44
N VAL A 130 -5.15 21.96 -22.66
CA VAL A 130 -3.97 21.14 -22.36
C VAL A 130 -3.23 20.60 -23.59
N ASP A 131 -3.94 20.44 -24.70
CA ASP A 131 -3.37 20.00 -25.98
C ASP A 131 -2.68 21.13 -26.76
N ASP A 132 -2.88 22.40 -26.37
CA ASP A 132 -2.24 23.55 -27.01
C ASP A 132 -0.79 23.72 -26.52
N ARG A 133 0.14 23.26 -27.37
CA ARG A 133 1.59 23.34 -27.15
C ARG A 133 2.14 24.76 -27.03
N ARG A 134 1.37 25.80 -27.36
CA ARG A 134 1.75 27.21 -27.13
C ARG A 134 1.80 27.51 -25.63
N TYR A 135 0.86 26.95 -24.88
CA TYR A 135 0.69 27.21 -23.45
C TYR A 135 1.15 26.05 -22.57
N TRP A 136 1.03 24.82 -23.06
CA TRP A 136 1.29 23.60 -22.30
C TRP A 136 2.46 22.78 -22.84
N ASN A 137 3.22 22.19 -21.93
CA ASN A 137 4.25 21.20 -22.25
C ASN A 137 4.05 19.94 -21.40
N HIS A 138 4.23 18.77 -22.00
CA HIS A 138 4.31 17.52 -21.24
C HIS A 138 5.77 17.20 -20.95
N ILE A 139 6.14 17.21 -19.67
CA ILE A 139 7.51 16.98 -19.24
C ILE A 139 7.61 15.58 -18.64
N PRO A 140 8.47 14.70 -19.16
CA PRO A 140 8.79 13.43 -18.50
C PRO A 140 9.48 13.69 -17.16
N THR A 141 9.02 13.02 -16.10
CA THR A 141 9.63 13.18 -14.76
C THR A 141 9.35 11.95 -13.90
N ASN A 142 10.33 11.56 -13.08
CA ASN A 142 10.17 10.47 -12.12
C ASN A 142 9.45 10.91 -10.82
N GLU A 143 9.24 12.22 -10.64
CA GLU A 143 8.55 12.78 -9.47
C GLU A 143 7.04 12.50 -9.52
N SER A 144 6.50 12.29 -10.73
CA SER A 144 5.12 11.88 -10.94
C SER A 144 4.99 10.37 -10.93
N ARG A 145 3.96 9.85 -10.25
CA ARG A 145 3.59 8.44 -10.34
C ARG A 145 3.26 7.99 -11.77
N PHE A 146 3.04 8.92 -12.70
CA PHE A 146 2.70 8.67 -14.10
C PHE A 146 3.86 8.95 -15.06
N HIS A 147 5.07 9.19 -14.54
CA HIS A 147 6.27 9.48 -15.32
C HIS A 147 6.19 10.72 -16.21
N SER A 148 5.16 11.55 -16.03
CA SER A 148 4.91 12.77 -16.81
C SER A 148 4.05 13.75 -16.02
N ILE A 149 4.27 15.04 -16.26
CA ILE A 149 3.48 16.17 -15.76
C ILE A 149 3.03 17.07 -16.92
N ALA A 150 1.91 17.78 -16.74
CA ALA A 150 1.53 18.90 -17.60
C ALA A 150 2.05 20.20 -16.99
N TYR A 151 2.94 20.87 -17.71
CA TYR A 151 3.56 22.14 -17.31
C TYR A 151 2.90 23.28 -18.07
N LEU A 152 2.27 24.19 -17.31
CA LEU A 152 1.66 25.40 -17.85
C LEU A 152 2.69 26.54 -17.90
N ARG A 153 2.84 27.18 -19.07
CA ARG A 153 3.68 28.36 -19.22
C ARG A 153 2.96 29.64 -18.81
N GLN A 154 1.80 29.87 -19.41
CA GLN A 154 0.97 31.06 -19.20
C GLN A 154 -0.43 30.78 -19.76
N ILE A 155 -1.48 31.22 -19.07
CA ILE A 155 -2.86 31.21 -19.57
C ILE A 155 -3.66 32.32 -18.86
N TRP A 156 -4.71 32.81 -19.50
CA TRP A 156 -5.59 33.86 -18.93
C TRP A 156 -6.73 33.29 -18.08
N TRP A 157 -7.11 32.03 -18.32
CA TRP A 157 -8.14 31.30 -17.58
C TRP A 157 -7.68 29.85 -17.37
N PHE A 158 -7.76 29.35 -16.16
CA PHE A 158 -7.29 28.01 -15.81
C PHE A 158 -8.38 27.23 -15.07
N GLU A 159 -8.86 26.15 -15.68
CA GLU A 159 -9.86 25.25 -15.11
C GLU A 159 -9.41 23.79 -15.26
N VAL A 160 -9.69 23.00 -14.23
CA VAL A 160 -9.39 21.57 -14.18
C VAL A 160 -10.61 20.84 -13.68
N ASN A 161 -11.19 20.01 -14.56
CA ASN A 161 -12.31 19.15 -14.25
C ASN A 161 -11.84 17.70 -14.21
N GLY A 162 -12.42 16.91 -13.31
CA GLY A 162 -12.09 15.50 -13.14
C GLY A 162 -13.31 14.72 -12.70
N GLU A 163 -13.45 13.51 -13.24
CA GLU A 163 -14.51 12.58 -12.89
C GLU A 163 -13.92 11.30 -12.30
N VAL A 164 -14.57 10.80 -11.24
CA VAL A 164 -14.11 9.62 -10.51
C VAL A 164 -15.25 8.64 -10.35
N GLU A 165 -15.26 7.61 -11.19
CA GLU A 165 -16.17 6.47 -11.06
C GLU A 165 -15.41 5.24 -10.57
N PHE A 166 -15.37 5.06 -9.24
CA PHE A 166 -14.65 3.96 -8.62
C PHE A 166 -15.38 3.45 -7.37
N PRO A 167 -15.43 2.13 -7.12
CA PRO A 167 -16.11 1.54 -5.97
C PRO A 167 -15.30 1.76 -4.70
N PHE A 168 -15.20 3.01 -4.26
CA PHE A 168 -14.65 3.34 -2.95
C PHE A 168 -15.55 2.73 -1.85
N PRO A 169 -14.95 2.10 -0.83
CA PRO A 169 -15.69 1.77 0.39
C PRO A 169 -16.40 3.00 0.96
N VAL A 170 -17.49 2.79 1.70
CA VAL A 170 -18.12 3.88 2.45
C VAL A 170 -17.12 4.43 3.48
N GLY A 171 -16.94 5.75 3.51
CA GLY A 171 -16.03 6.38 4.45
C GLY A 171 -15.76 7.85 4.12
N THR A 172 -14.88 8.44 4.92
CA THR A 172 -14.40 9.81 4.72
C THR A 172 -13.14 9.80 3.86
N TYR A 173 -13.11 10.65 2.85
CA TYR A 173 -11.98 10.79 1.94
C TYR A 173 -11.45 12.22 1.97
N SER A 174 -10.13 12.34 1.77
CA SER A 174 -9.47 13.62 1.56
C SER A 174 -9.02 13.70 0.11
N VAL A 175 -9.31 14.83 -0.53
CA VAL A 175 -8.94 15.11 -1.92
C VAL A 175 -7.81 16.13 -1.91
N PHE A 176 -6.76 15.87 -2.68
CA PHE A 176 -5.58 16.72 -2.76
C PHE A 176 -5.24 17.02 -4.21
N PHE A 177 -4.97 18.29 -4.51
CA PHE A 177 -4.39 18.72 -5.77
C PHE A 177 -2.88 18.90 -5.58
N ARG A 178 -2.08 18.22 -6.41
CA ARG A 178 -0.62 18.38 -6.40
C ARG A 178 -0.22 19.36 -7.50
N LEU A 179 0.12 20.57 -7.09
CA LEU A 179 0.58 21.65 -7.96
C LEU A 179 2.02 21.99 -7.59
N GLN A 180 2.86 22.20 -8.59
CA GLN A 180 4.21 22.72 -8.42
C GLN A 180 4.26 24.11 -9.03
N LEU A 181 4.56 25.10 -8.20
CA LEU A 181 4.70 26.50 -8.62
C LEU A 181 6.18 26.84 -8.78
N GLY A 182 6.54 27.49 -9.88
CA GLY A 182 7.92 27.87 -10.20
C GLY A 182 8.53 27.10 -11.37
N ARG A 183 9.81 27.35 -11.66
CA ARG A 183 10.52 26.64 -12.73
C ARG A 183 10.67 25.17 -12.35
N ALA A 184 10.48 24.26 -13.30
CA ALA A 184 10.88 22.86 -13.15
C ALA A 184 12.40 22.83 -12.90
N SER A 185 12.81 22.78 -11.64
CA SER A 185 14.21 22.60 -11.26
C SER A 185 14.62 21.20 -11.67
N ARG A 186 15.73 21.07 -12.39
CA ARG A 186 16.39 19.78 -12.58
C ARG A 186 16.87 19.32 -11.21
N GLY A 187 16.11 18.44 -10.56
CA GLY A 187 16.52 17.73 -9.36
C GLY A 187 15.65 18.03 -8.15
N PHE A 188 14.71 17.14 -7.87
CA PHE A 188 14.55 16.65 -6.49
C PHE A 188 15.30 15.31 -6.42
N GLY A 189 16.27 15.24 -5.50
CA GLY A 189 17.04 14.02 -5.22
C GLY A 189 16.22 12.92 -4.55
#